data_AF-A0A7V5PG18-F1
#
_entry.id   AF-A0A7V5PG18-F1
#
_cell.length_a   1.000
_cell.length_b   1.000
_cell.length_c   1.000
_cell.angle_alpha   90.00
_cell.angle_beta   90.00
_cell.angle_gamma   90.00
#
_symmetry.space_group_name_H-M   'P 1'
#
loop_
_entity.id
_entity.type
_entity.pdbx_description
1 polymer ?
#
loop_
_entity_poly.entity_id
_entity_poly.type
_entity_poly.pdbx_seq_one_letter_code
_entity_poly.pdbx_strand_id
1 'polypeptide(L)'
;MIQFLVFSALLLGLPLLGVALAGRPVSHYLRLPPVTQDLAHAPFSWPVFVVDSLLAAIFFGWLICLAWPRRRAPRTPSPRERRLFPWWGWLACGALSLFWWLAWTRQPWFAPLQAHTFTPLWLSYIVLINALAWKRTGRSLLTHCTGYFLALFPVSALFWWYFEYLNRFVENWRYIGIDDFGPLRYAMHATLAFSTVLPAVISTREWLASWPELGQGGCRPRSMPRHPKAIAAAMLGLSAAGLLGLGLWPDVLYPLVWVAPLLLIVSLQVIAGQPTLLERAGPDPWRVIALSMLAALMCGFLWELWNYHSQAKWVYGIP
;
A
#
# COMPACT_ATOMS: atom_id res chain seq x y z
N MET A 1 -10.23 -18.18 -11.98
CA MET A 1 -9.27 -18.06 -13.10
C MET A 1 -9.69 -16.98 -14.09
N ILE A 2 -10.88 -17.05 -14.70
CA ILE A 2 -11.35 -16.07 -15.71
C ILE A 2 -11.29 -14.62 -15.23
N GLN A 3 -11.80 -14.30 -14.03
CA GLN A 3 -11.77 -12.92 -13.53
C GLN A 3 -10.35 -12.38 -13.30
N PHE A 4 -9.40 -13.24 -12.93
CA PHE A 4 -8.01 -12.82 -12.76
C PHE A 4 -7.38 -12.47 -14.11
N LEU A 5 -7.72 -13.23 -15.16
CA LEU A 5 -7.32 -12.92 -16.53
C LEU A 5 -7.95 -11.62 -17.02
N VAL A 6 -9.26 -11.43 -16.80
CA VAL A 6 -9.96 -10.19 -17.16
C VAL A 6 -9.39 -9.00 -16.40
N PHE A 7 -9.19 -9.13 -15.09
CA PHE A 7 -8.55 -8.13 -14.25
C PHE A 7 -7.19 -7.77 -14.84
N SER A 8 -6.29 -8.74 -15.01
CA SER A 8 -4.94 -8.51 -15.55
C SER A 8 -4.95 -7.88 -16.94
N ALA A 9 -5.87 -8.30 -17.82
CA ALA A 9 -5.99 -7.76 -19.17
C ALA A 9 -6.44 -6.29 -19.17
N LEU A 10 -7.42 -5.92 -18.36
CA LEU A 10 -7.85 -4.52 -18.22
C LEU A 10 -6.76 -3.67 -17.58
N LEU A 11 -6.15 -4.21 -16.53
CA LEU A 11 -5.15 -3.56 -15.71
C LEU A 11 -3.88 -3.22 -16.50
N LEU A 12 -3.40 -4.14 -17.33
CA LEU A 12 -2.22 -3.95 -18.17
C LEU A 12 -2.58 -3.30 -19.52
N GLY A 13 -3.69 -3.71 -20.14
CA GLY A 13 -4.03 -3.30 -21.49
C GLY A 13 -4.57 -1.89 -21.63
N LEU A 14 -5.40 -1.41 -20.68
CA LEU A 14 -6.07 -0.10 -20.82
C LEU A 14 -5.10 1.08 -20.82
N PRO A 15 -4.08 1.15 -19.93
CA PRO A 15 -3.09 2.23 -20.00
C PRO A 15 -2.34 2.26 -21.34
N LEU A 16 -1.95 1.08 -21.87
CA LEU A 16 -1.29 0.97 -23.18
C LEU A 16 -2.20 1.39 -24.33
N LEU A 17 -3.49 1.02 -24.26
CA LEU A 17 -4.49 1.47 -25.22
C LEU A 17 -4.64 2.98 -25.18
N GLY A 18 -4.67 3.60 -23.99
CA GLY A 18 -4.66 5.04 -23.82
C GLY A 18 -3.48 5.71 -24.51
N VAL A 19 -2.27 5.18 -24.32
CA VAL A 19 -1.04 5.65 -24.99
C VAL A 19 -1.15 5.52 -26.52
N ALA A 20 -1.64 4.38 -27.01
CA ALA A 20 -1.81 4.15 -28.44
C ALA A 20 -2.84 5.11 -29.06
N LEU A 21 -3.94 5.39 -28.36
CA LEU A 21 -4.96 6.37 -28.76
C LEU A 21 -4.42 7.82 -28.71
N ALA A 22 -3.47 8.11 -27.82
CA ALA A 22 -2.74 9.39 -27.80
C ALA A 22 -1.74 9.54 -28.96
N GLY A 23 -1.56 8.52 -29.80
CA GLY A 23 -0.56 8.51 -30.88
C GLY A 23 0.88 8.40 -30.39
N ARG A 24 1.10 8.01 -29.13
CA ARG A 24 2.45 7.88 -28.53
C ARG A 24 3.02 6.47 -28.76
N PRO A 25 4.35 6.32 -28.92
CA PRO A 25 4.97 5.02 -29.16
C PRO A 25 4.91 4.13 -27.91
N VAL A 26 4.16 3.02 -28.01
CA VAL A 26 3.94 2.06 -26.91
C VAL A 26 5.23 1.38 -26.44
N SER A 27 6.24 1.26 -27.30
CA SER A 27 7.51 0.59 -27.02
C SER A 27 8.25 1.17 -25.80
N HIS A 28 8.09 2.47 -25.50
CA HIS A 28 8.68 3.10 -24.32
C HIS A 28 8.10 2.55 -23.01
N TYR A 29 6.82 2.19 -23.02
CA TYR A 29 6.07 1.66 -21.87
C TYR A 29 6.22 0.14 -21.70
N LEU A 30 6.99 -0.54 -22.56
CA LEU A 30 7.23 -1.99 -22.50
C LEU A 30 8.67 -2.37 -22.11
N ARG A 31 9.62 -1.42 -22.05
CA ARG A 31 11.02 -1.68 -21.62
C ARG A 31 11.12 -2.27 -20.21
N LEU A 32 12.03 -3.21 -19.98
CA LEU A 32 12.28 -3.81 -18.66
C LEU A 32 13.79 -3.74 -18.33
N PRO A 33 14.18 -3.33 -17.10
CA PRO A 33 13.35 -2.80 -16.02
C PRO A 33 12.69 -1.46 -16.40
N PRO A 34 11.63 -1.04 -15.69
CA PRO A 34 11.07 0.28 -15.84
C PRO A 34 12.16 1.32 -15.54
N VAL A 35 12.49 2.12 -16.54
CA VAL A 35 13.37 3.29 -16.39
C VAL A 35 12.43 4.48 -16.36
N THR A 36 12.44 5.22 -15.26
CA THR A 36 11.75 6.51 -15.18
C THR A 36 12.45 7.47 -16.12
N GLN A 37 11.72 8.02 -17.08
CA GLN A 37 12.26 9.05 -17.95
C GLN A 37 12.11 10.39 -17.24
N ASP A 38 12.81 11.41 -17.69
CA ASP A 38 12.50 12.77 -17.25
C ASP A 38 11.36 13.29 -18.13
N LEU A 39 10.12 12.80 -17.97
CA LEU A 39 8.99 13.57 -18.48
C LEU A 39 8.94 14.88 -17.68
N ALA A 40 8.91 16.00 -18.42
CA ALA A 40 8.54 17.26 -17.84
C ALA A 40 7.06 17.20 -17.46
N HIS A 41 6.79 17.09 -16.16
CA HIS A 41 5.44 17.27 -15.62
C HIS A 41 4.89 18.64 -15.97
N ALA A 42 3.56 18.74 -16.05
CA ALA A 42 2.92 20.05 -16.11
C ALA A 42 3.35 20.92 -14.91
N PRO A 43 3.39 22.26 -15.07
CA PRO A 43 3.74 23.15 -13.96
C PRO A 43 2.68 23.09 -12.86
N PHE A 44 3.11 23.41 -11.64
CA PHE A 44 2.26 23.42 -10.45
C PHE A 44 0.91 24.11 -10.68
N SER A 45 -0.17 23.41 -10.35
CA SER A 45 -1.54 23.88 -10.52
C SER A 45 -2.25 24.07 -9.19
N TRP A 46 -2.50 25.34 -8.82
CA TRP A 46 -3.27 25.69 -7.63
C TRP A 46 -4.67 25.04 -7.58
N PRO A 47 -5.47 25.05 -8.67
CA PRO A 47 -6.77 24.38 -8.67
C PRO A 47 -6.68 22.88 -8.36
N VAL A 48 -5.72 22.17 -8.96
CA VAL A 48 -5.51 20.73 -8.73
C VAL A 48 -5.10 20.50 -7.27
N PHE A 49 -4.12 21.26 -6.78
CA PHE A 49 -3.67 21.20 -5.40
C PHE A 49 -4.81 21.41 -4.39
N VAL A 50 -5.68 22.41 -4.62
CA VAL A 50 -6.82 22.68 -3.74
C VAL A 50 -7.82 21.52 -3.76
N VAL A 51 -8.14 20.98 -4.94
CA VAL A 51 -9.06 19.84 -5.06
C VAL A 51 -8.49 18.61 -4.34
N ASP A 52 -7.23 18.25 -4.60
CA ASP A 52 -6.57 17.11 -3.96
C ASP A 52 -6.47 17.28 -2.44
N SER A 53 -6.15 18.49 -1.98
CA SER A 53 -6.10 18.82 -0.55
C SER A 53 -7.45 18.69 0.13
N LEU A 54 -8.54 19.13 -0.52
CA LEU A 54 -9.90 18.99 0.00
C LEU A 54 -10.33 17.53 0.04
N LEU A 55 -10.04 16.75 -1.00
CA LEU A 55 -10.31 15.31 -1.03
C LEU A 55 -9.55 14.57 0.07
N ALA A 56 -8.27 14.90 0.27
CA ALA A 56 -7.46 14.36 1.36
C ALA A 56 -8.03 14.73 2.73
N ALA A 57 -8.40 16.00 2.94
CA ALA A 57 -8.99 16.46 4.21
C ALA A 57 -10.32 15.75 4.53
N ILE A 58 -11.19 15.57 3.53
CA ILE A 58 -12.44 14.82 3.67
C ILE A 58 -12.14 13.36 4.02
N PHE A 59 -11.20 12.72 3.31
CA PHE A 59 -10.81 11.33 3.55
C PHE A 59 -10.24 11.13 4.96
N PHE A 60 -9.31 11.99 5.40
CA PHE A 60 -8.74 11.90 6.73
C PHE A 60 -9.75 12.25 7.83
N GLY A 61 -10.63 13.23 7.61
CA GLY A 61 -11.74 13.52 8.51
C GLY A 61 -12.68 12.32 8.66
N TRP A 62 -12.98 11.63 7.56
CA TRP A 62 -13.77 10.40 7.56
C TRP A 62 -13.05 9.25 8.30
N LEU A 63 -11.75 9.06 8.05
CA LEU A 63 -10.92 8.08 8.76
C LEU A 63 -10.92 8.34 10.26
N ILE A 64 -10.72 9.59 10.69
CA ILE A 64 -10.77 9.97 12.11
C ILE A 64 -12.14 9.63 12.67
N CYS A 65 -13.24 9.99 11.99
CA CYS A 65 -14.59 9.68 12.46
C CYS A 65 -14.89 8.17 12.51
N LEU A 66 -14.27 7.35 11.65
CA LEU A 66 -14.37 5.89 11.68
C LEU A 66 -13.51 5.26 12.78
N ALA A 67 -12.31 5.78 13.00
CA ALA A 67 -11.35 5.26 13.97
C ALA A 67 -11.72 5.65 15.41
N TRP A 68 -12.28 6.86 15.59
CA TRP A 68 -12.55 7.44 16.90
C TRP A 68 -13.76 6.78 17.59
N PRO A 69 -13.60 6.19 18.79
CA PRO A 69 -14.66 5.45 19.44
C PRO A 69 -15.89 6.32 19.78
N ARG A 70 -17.11 5.85 19.47
CA ARG A 70 -18.36 6.49 19.91
C ARG A 70 -18.74 6.07 21.33
N ARG A 71 -18.24 6.81 22.32
CA ARG A 71 -18.45 6.60 23.79
C ARG A 71 -17.96 5.23 24.29
N ARG A 72 -17.34 5.22 25.46
CA ARG A 72 -16.91 3.98 26.12
C ARG A 72 -18.16 3.23 26.59
N ALA A 73 -18.47 2.07 25.99
CA ALA A 73 -19.26 1.09 26.71
C ALA A 73 -18.42 0.64 27.94
N PRO A 74 -18.99 0.60 29.16
CA PRO A 74 -18.27 0.04 30.29
C PRO A 74 -17.93 -1.41 29.97
N ARG A 75 -16.65 -1.75 29.96
CA ARG A 75 -16.21 -3.14 29.82
C ARG A 75 -15.75 -3.64 31.16
N THR A 76 -16.23 -4.81 31.52
CA THR A 76 -15.56 -5.69 32.47
C THR A 76 -14.15 -5.96 31.92
N PRO A 77 -13.08 -5.58 32.65
CA PRO A 77 -11.73 -5.89 32.21
C PRO A 77 -11.60 -7.42 32.16
N SER A 78 -11.43 -7.97 30.96
CA SER A 78 -10.93 -9.35 30.88
C SER A 78 -9.51 -9.33 31.46
N PRO A 79 -9.10 -10.32 32.27
CA PRO A 79 -7.75 -10.38 32.78
C PRO A 79 -6.78 -10.35 31.60
N ARG A 80 -6.02 -9.25 31.44
CA ARG A 80 -4.91 -9.24 30.51
C ARG A 80 -3.83 -10.09 31.15
N GLU A 81 -3.67 -11.32 30.66
CA GLU A 81 -2.50 -12.12 30.98
C GLU A 81 -1.25 -11.28 30.73
N ARG A 82 -0.45 -11.06 31.77
CA ARG A 82 0.80 -10.31 31.67
C ARG A 82 1.81 -11.16 30.92
N ARG A 83 1.85 -11.00 29.60
CA ARG A 83 2.83 -11.67 28.73
C ARG A 83 4.12 -10.85 28.68
N LEU A 84 5.25 -11.52 28.87
CA LEU A 84 6.57 -10.92 28.66
C LEU A 84 6.73 -10.54 27.18
N PHE A 85 7.63 -9.62 26.86
CA PHE A 85 7.94 -9.36 25.45
C PHE A 85 8.85 -10.48 24.92
N PRO A 86 8.57 -11.07 23.75
CA PRO A 86 9.33 -12.22 23.28
C PRO A 86 10.74 -11.81 22.86
N TRP A 87 11.71 -12.72 23.00
CA TRP A 87 13.12 -12.46 22.69
C TRP A 87 13.34 -12.00 21.24
N TRP A 88 12.59 -12.55 20.28
CA TRP A 88 12.66 -12.16 18.87
C TRP A 88 12.12 -10.76 18.63
N GLY A 89 11.26 -10.24 19.50
CA GLY A 89 10.85 -8.84 19.49
C GLY A 89 11.98 -7.90 19.92
N TRP A 90 12.77 -8.28 20.91
CA TRP A 90 13.97 -7.52 21.31
C TRP A 90 15.03 -7.53 20.22
N LEU A 91 15.26 -8.69 19.59
CA LEU A 91 16.16 -8.80 18.45
C LEU A 91 15.72 -7.88 17.29
N ALA A 92 14.43 -7.89 16.96
CA ALA A 92 13.87 -7.02 15.93
C ALA A 92 13.98 -5.53 16.27
N CYS A 93 13.80 -5.16 17.54
CA CYS A 93 14.03 -3.79 18.01
C CYS A 93 15.49 -3.37 17.80
N GLY A 94 16.45 -4.20 18.24
CA GLY A 94 17.88 -3.94 18.06
C GLY A 94 18.28 -3.85 16.58
N ALA A 95 17.78 -4.77 15.75
CA ALA A 95 18.02 -4.75 14.31
C ALA A 95 17.43 -3.51 13.64
N LEU A 96 16.20 -3.11 14.00
CA LEU A 96 15.57 -1.90 13.47
C LEU A 96 16.40 -0.66 13.82
N SER A 97 16.82 -0.52 15.07
CA SER A 97 17.67 0.60 15.51
C SER A 97 19.02 0.60 14.80
N LEU A 98 19.66 -0.56 14.65
CA LEU A 98 20.94 -0.69 13.96
C LEU A 98 20.83 -0.30 12.49
N PHE A 99 19.88 -0.88 11.75
CA PHE A 99 19.72 -0.59 10.31
C PHE A 99 19.24 0.83 10.06
N TRP A 100 18.50 1.44 10.99
CA TRP A 100 18.15 2.86 10.89
C TRP A 100 19.39 3.72 11.07
N TRP A 101 20.17 3.47 12.13
CA TRP A 101 21.42 4.18 12.35
C TRP A 101 22.40 4.04 11.18
N LEU A 102 22.56 2.83 10.62
CA LEU A 102 23.37 2.59 9.43
C LEU A 102 22.83 3.36 8.21
N ALA A 103 21.53 3.26 7.94
CA ALA A 103 20.88 3.94 6.82
C ALA A 103 21.15 5.45 6.85
N TRP A 104 21.11 6.04 8.05
CA TRP A 104 21.16 7.49 8.19
C TRP A 104 22.57 8.05 8.45
N THR A 105 23.48 7.30 9.06
CA THR A 105 24.83 7.83 9.35
C THR A 105 25.86 7.55 8.26
N ARG A 106 25.60 6.60 7.36
CA ARG A 106 26.41 6.31 6.16
C ARG A 106 27.89 6.10 6.47
N GLN A 107 28.15 5.19 7.41
CA GLN A 107 29.52 4.89 7.83
C GLN A 107 30.37 4.38 6.65
N PRO A 108 31.62 4.84 6.48
CA PRO A 108 32.45 4.47 5.34
C PRO A 108 32.64 2.96 5.16
N TRP A 109 32.76 2.21 6.26
CA TRP A 109 32.92 0.76 6.24
C TRP A 109 31.67 0.00 5.78
N PHE A 110 30.49 0.64 5.81
CA PHE A 110 29.22 0.04 5.39
C PHE A 110 28.80 0.45 3.97
N ALA A 111 29.60 1.28 3.29
CA ALA A 111 29.30 1.81 1.95
C ALA A 111 28.82 0.76 0.92
N PRO A 112 29.41 -0.46 0.82
CA PRO A 112 28.95 -1.46 -0.15
C PRO A 112 27.51 -1.96 0.06
N LEU A 113 27.03 -1.90 1.31
CA LEU A 113 25.71 -2.38 1.73
C LEU A 113 24.72 -1.24 2.00
N GLN A 114 25.18 0.01 1.93
CA GLN A 114 24.43 1.18 2.32
C GLN A 114 23.14 1.36 1.51
N ALA A 115 23.14 1.00 0.22
CA ALA A 115 21.93 1.03 -0.61
C ALA A 115 20.87 -0.02 -0.19
N HIS A 116 21.24 -1.04 0.58
CA HIS A 116 20.37 -2.18 0.92
C HIS A 116 19.71 -2.08 2.30
N THR A 117 19.86 -0.98 3.03
CA THR A 117 19.34 -0.84 4.40
C THR A 117 17.82 -0.83 4.50
N PHE A 118 17.12 -0.52 3.40
CA PHE A 118 15.67 -0.37 3.39
C PHE A 118 14.92 -1.68 3.67
N THR A 119 15.32 -2.80 3.05
CA THR A 119 14.66 -4.09 3.28
C THR A 119 14.86 -4.60 4.72
N PRO A 120 16.08 -4.62 5.30
CA PRO A 120 16.28 -5.00 6.70
C PRO A 120 15.50 -4.15 7.70
N LEU A 121 15.35 -2.84 7.45
CA LEU A 121 14.49 -1.96 8.26
C LEU A 121 13.05 -2.48 8.30
N TRP A 122 12.46 -2.74 7.14
CA TRP A 122 11.09 -3.23 7.05
C TRP A 122 10.90 -4.61 7.63
N LEU A 123 11.84 -5.55 7.39
CA LEU A 123 11.78 -6.87 7.99
C LEU A 123 11.83 -6.79 9.53
N SER A 124 12.70 -5.93 10.06
CA SER A 124 12.79 -5.67 11.50
C SER A 124 11.49 -5.10 12.04
N TYR A 125 10.88 -4.13 11.34
CA TYR A 125 9.56 -3.59 11.70
C TYR A 125 8.45 -4.65 11.68
N ILE A 126 8.39 -5.50 10.65
CA ILE A 126 7.39 -6.56 10.52
C ILE A 126 7.50 -7.55 11.69
N VAL A 127 8.71 -7.96 12.06
CA VAL A 127 8.90 -8.84 13.22
C VAL A 127 8.54 -8.11 14.52
N LEU A 128 8.97 -6.85 14.68
CA LEU A 128 8.68 -6.05 15.86
C LEU A 128 7.16 -5.86 16.07
N ILE A 129 6.40 -5.53 15.03
CA ILE A 129 4.95 -5.30 15.15
C ILE A 129 4.20 -6.61 15.44
N ASN A 130 4.68 -7.74 14.91
CA ASN A 130 4.18 -9.07 15.29
C ASN A 130 4.49 -9.40 16.76
N ALA A 131 5.63 -8.96 17.31
CA ALA A 131 5.99 -9.13 18.72
C ALA A 131 5.07 -8.32 19.62
N LEU A 132 4.75 -7.09 19.21
CA LEU A 132 3.81 -6.23 19.91
C LEU A 132 2.39 -6.81 19.88
N ALA A 133 1.96 -7.38 18.75
CA ALA A 133 0.69 -8.10 18.66
C ALA A 133 0.66 -9.30 19.62
N TRP A 134 1.70 -10.15 19.57
CA TRP A 134 1.81 -11.32 20.43
C TRP A 134 1.82 -10.97 21.92
N LYS A 135 2.54 -9.92 22.34
CA LYS A 135 2.53 -9.45 23.74
C LYS A 135 1.13 -9.04 24.21
N ARG A 136 0.31 -8.50 23.31
CA ARG A 136 -1.02 -7.97 23.64
C ARG A 136 -2.13 -9.01 23.62
N THR A 137 -2.09 -9.95 22.67
CA THR A 137 -3.20 -10.89 22.43
C THR A 137 -2.80 -12.35 22.62
N GLY A 138 -1.50 -12.62 22.77
CA GLY A 138 -0.94 -13.97 22.74
C GLY A 138 -0.83 -14.58 21.35
N ARG A 139 -1.25 -13.86 20.30
CA ARG A 139 -1.31 -14.34 18.92
C ARG A 139 -0.74 -13.30 17.96
N SER A 140 -0.16 -13.76 16.88
CA SER A 140 0.30 -12.91 15.77
C SER A 140 0.32 -13.72 14.47
N LEU A 141 0.28 -13.03 13.33
CA LEU A 141 0.44 -13.64 12.02
C LEU A 141 1.70 -14.51 11.94
N LEU A 142 2.82 -14.00 12.46
CA LEU A 142 4.10 -14.71 12.45
C LEU A 142 4.05 -16.06 13.18
N THR A 143 3.25 -16.17 14.25
CA THR A 143 3.23 -17.34 15.13
C THR A 143 2.02 -18.26 14.94
N HIS A 144 0.88 -17.73 14.49
CA HIS A 144 -0.39 -18.46 14.44
C HIS A 144 -0.99 -18.54 13.03
N CYS A 145 -0.49 -17.75 12.07
CA CYS A 145 -0.95 -17.76 10.68
C CYS A 145 0.24 -17.70 9.72
N THR A 146 1.34 -18.40 10.05
CA THR A 146 2.64 -18.27 9.39
C THR A 146 2.57 -18.54 7.88
N GLY A 147 1.79 -19.53 7.43
CA GLY A 147 1.61 -19.78 6.00
C GLY A 147 0.99 -18.60 5.25
N TYR A 148 -0.08 -18.03 5.79
CA TYR A 148 -0.71 -16.82 5.24
C TYR A 148 0.26 -15.62 5.30
N PHE A 149 0.95 -15.45 6.43
CA PHE A 149 1.95 -14.40 6.61
C PHE A 149 3.08 -14.48 5.56
N LEU A 150 3.63 -15.66 5.32
CA LEU A 150 4.68 -15.86 4.33
C LEU A 150 4.17 -15.64 2.90
N ALA A 151 2.92 -16.01 2.60
CA ALA A 151 2.30 -15.75 1.31
C ALA A 151 2.12 -14.24 1.02
N LEU A 152 2.07 -13.37 2.05
CA LEU A 152 1.99 -11.93 1.85
C LEU A 152 3.23 -11.35 1.15
N PHE A 153 4.41 -11.93 1.34
CA PHE A 153 5.65 -11.42 0.74
C PHE A 153 5.67 -11.49 -0.80
N PRO A 154 5.46 -12.65 -1.44
CA PRO A 154 5.41 -12.71 -2.91
C PRO A 154 4.20 -11.96 -3.48
N VAL A 155 3.05 -11.97 -2.79
CA VAL A 155 1.88 -11.18 -3.22
C VAL A 155 2.17 -9.68 -3.16
N SER A 156 2.89 -9.22 -2.15
CA SER A 156 3.31 -7.82 -2.01
C SER A 156 4.26 -7.40 -3.12
N ALA A 157 5.21 -8.26 -3.48
CA ALA A 157 6.11 -7.99 -4.59
C ALA A 157 5.35 -7.83 -5.91
N LEU A 158 4.41 -8.74 -6.23
CA LEU A 158 3.56 -8.62 -7.41
C LEU A 158 2.68 -7.37 -7.39
N PHE A 159 2.10 -7.07 -6.22
CA PHE A 159 1.28 -5.88 -6.00
C PHE A 159 2.04 -4.60 -6.31
N TRP A 160 3.29 -4.47 -5.85
CA TRP A 160 4.08 -3.25 -6.05
C TRP A 160 4.73 -3.16 -7.43
N TRP A 161 5.16 -4.28 -8.02
CA TRP A 161 5.59 -4.30 -9.42
C TRP A 161 4.51 -3.81 -10.37
N TYR A 162 3.25 -4.02 -10.02
CA TYR A 162 2.14 -3.45 -10.76
C TYR A 162 2.05 -1.91 -10.62
N PHE A 163 2.24 -1.37 -9.41
CA PHE A 163 2.32 0.10 -9.25
C PHE A 163 3.51 0.69 -9.99
N GLU A 164 4.64 -0.01 -9.99
CA GLU A 164 5.82 0.37 -10.75
C GLU A 164 5.55 0.34 -12.27
N TYR A 165 4.74 -0.60 -12.75
CA TYR A 165 4.26 -0.60 -14.14
C TYR A 165 3.39 0.62 -14.45
N LEU A 166 2.42 0.95 -13.59
CA LEU A 166 1.57 2.12 -13.79
C LEU A 166 2.35 3.44 -13.68
N ASN A 167 3.37 3.48 -12.83
CA ASN A 167 4.22 4.64 -12.65
C ASN A 167 4.95 5.04 -13.95
N ARG A 168 5.07 4.15 -14.93
CA ARG A 168 5.63 4.48 -16.24
C ARG A 168 4.74 5.42 -17.07
N PHE A 169 3.45 5.48 -16.75
CA PHE A 169 2.49 6.32 -17.44
C PHE A 169 2.38 7.70 -16.80
N VAL A 170 2.48 7.74 -15.47
CA VAL A 170 2.24 8.94 -14.66
C VAL A 170 3.52 9.57 -14.10
N GLU A 171 4.61 8.82 -14.03
CA GLU A 171 5.94 9.22 -13.52
C GLU A 171 5.91 9.98 -12.18
N ASN A 172 5.03 9.54 -11.27
CA ASN A 172 4.80 10.13 -9.96
C ASN A 172 6.02 10.05 -9.03
N TRP A 173 6.84 9.00 -9.20
CA TRP A 173 8.08 8.83 -8.44
C TRP A 173 9.21 8.32 -9.32
N ARG A 174 10.45 8.67 -8.95
CA ARG A 174 11.69 8.12 -9.53
C ARG A 174 12.69 7.76 -8.45
N TYR A 175 13.52 6.76 -8.71
CA TYR A 175 14.55 6.31 -7.78
C TYR A 175 15.88 7.00 -8.07
N ILE A 176 16.58 7.40 -7.02
CA ILE A 176 17.93 7.97 -7.06
C ILE A 176 18.87 7.17 -6.15
N GLY A 177 20.17 7.24 -6.42
CA GLY A 177 21.17 6.48 -5.66
C GLY A 177 21.21 4.99 -6.00
N ILE A 178 20.72 4.64 -7.20
CA ILE A 178 20.71 3.28 -7.76
C ILE A 178 21.30 3.23 -9.17
N ASP A 179 21.98 4.28 -9.62
CA ASP A 179 22.47 4.43 -11.00
C ASP A 179 23.47 3.31 -11.39
N ASP A 180 24.21 2.78 -10.41
CA ASP A 180 25.15 1.68 -10.57
C ASP A 180 24.47 0.28 -10.63
N PHE A 181 23.14 0.22 -10.60
CA PHE A 181 22.41 -1.04 -10.58
C PHE A 181 22.13 -1.48 -12.01
N GLY A 182 22.75 -2.59 -12.43
CA GLY A 182 22.34 -3.27 -13.65
C GLY A 182 20.88 -3.78 -13.54
N PRO A 183 20.22 -4.07 -14.69
CA PRO A 183 18.81 -4.51 -14.76
C PRO A 183 18.39 -5.57 -13.75
N LEU A 184 19.18 -6.65 -13.65
CA LEU A 184 18.89 -7.77 -12.77
C LEU A 184 19.04 -7.40 -11.28
N ARG A 185 20.10 -6.63 -10.96
CA ARG A 185 20.37 -6.18 -9.59
C ARG A 185 19.28 -5.24 -9.10
N TYR A 186 18.82 -4.33 -9.95
CA TYR A 186 17.65 -3.50 -9.68
C TYR A 186 16.40 -4.36 -9.44
N ALA A 187 16.09 -5.28 -10.34
CA ALA A 187 14.90 -6.12 -10.22
C ALA A 187 14.88 -6.93 -8.91
N MET A 188 16.03 -7.51 -8.52
CA MET A 188 16.15 -8.24 -7.24
C MET A 188 16.00 -7.30 -6.03
N HIS A 189 16.71 -6.18 -6.03
CA HIS A 189 16.68 -5.21 -4.93
C HIS A 189 15.26 -4.63 -4.74
N ALA A 190 14.65 -4.18 -5.82
CA ALA A 190 13.27 -3.68 -5.84
C ALA A 190 12.29 -4.77 -5.36
N THR A 191 12.39 -6.00 -5.87
CA THR A 191 11.51 -7.10 -5.46
C THR A 191 11.57 -7.35 -3.94
N LEU A 192 12.76 -7.31 -3.34
CA LEU A 192 12.93 -7.47 -1.91
C LEU A 192 12.26 -6.34 -1.13
N ALA A 193 12.46 -5.08 -1.52
CA ALA A 193 11.78 -3.93 -0.90
C ALA A 193 10.25 -3.99 -1.10
N PHE A 194 9.79 -4.40 -2.28
CA PHE A 194 8.37 -4.47 -2.65
C PHE A 194 7.65 -5.58 -1.89
N SER A 195 8.37 -6.65 -1.52
CA SER A 195 7.82 -7.78 -0.77
C SER A 195 7.39 -7.43 0.66
N THR A 196 7.81 -6.29 1.22
CA THR A 196 7.58 -5.98 2.64
C THR A 196 6.32 -5.16 2.92
N VAL A 197 5.70 -4.55 1.90
CA VAL A 197 4.55 -3.63 2.06
C VAL A 197 3.34 -4.32 2.69
N LEU A 198 2.80 -5.37 2.07
CA LEU A 198 1.61 -6.06 2.59
C LEU A 198 1.87 -6.76 3.94
N PRO A 199 2.99 -7.49 4.15
CA PRO A 199 3.30 -8.04 5.47
C PRO A 199 3.31 -6.97 6.57
N ALA A 200 3.88 -5.79 6.30
CA ALA A 200 3.93 -4.69 7.26
C ALA A 200 2.53 -4.13 7.56
N VAL A 201 1.74 -3.83 6.53
CA VAL A 201 0.39 -3.26 6.70
C VAL A 201 -0.54 -4.25 7.42
N ILE A 202 -0.57 -5.51 7.01
CA ILE A 202 -1.48 -6.50 7.61
C ILE A 202 -1.06 -6.85 9.05
N SER A 203 0.24 -6.93 9.35
CA SER A 203 0.72 -7.14 10.72
C SER A 203 0.43 -5.94 11.63
N THR A 204 0.58 -4.71 11.11
CA THR A 204 0.21 -3.48 11.82
C THR A 204 -1.29 -3.43 12.10
N ARG A 205 -2.12 -3.81 11.11
CA ARG A 205 -3.57 -3.91 11.28
C ARG A 205 -3.96 -4.93 12.35
N GLU A 206 -3.32 -6.10 12.40
CA GLU A 206 -3.57 -7.11 13.45
C GLU A 206 -3.21 -6.55 14.84
N TRP A 207 -2.07 -5.88 14.96
CA TRP A 207 -1.69 -5.21 16.20
C TRP A 207 -2.72 -4.15 16.60
N LEU A 208 -3.16 -3.27 15.68
CA LEU A 208 -4.21 -2.28 15.94
C LEU A 208 -5.54 -2.92 16.34
N ALA A 209 -5.87 -4.07 15.77
CA ALA A 209 -7.09 -4.82 16.11
C ALA A 209 -7.12 -5.33 17.55
N SER A 210 -5.97 -5.37 18.25
CA SER A 210 -5.88 -5.70 19.68
C SER A 210 -6.48 -4.64 20.61
N TRP A 211 -6.83 -3.46 20.08
CA TRP A 211 -7.70 -2.49 20.76
C TRP A 211 -9.11 -2.63 20.21
N PRO A 212 -10.04 -3.22 20.98
CA PRO A 212 -11.37 -3.47 20.43
C PRO A 212 -12.12 -2.18 20.12
N GLU A 213 -11.90 -1.14 20.93
CA GLU A 213 -12.52 0.20 20.81
C GLU A 213 -12.12 0.93 19.51
N LEU A 214 -10.94 0.64 18.99
CA LEU A 214 -10.43 1.29 17.79
C LEU A 214 -11.20 0.83 16.55
N GLY A 215 -11.58 1.79 15.69
CA GLY A 215 -12.41 1.51 14.50
C GLY A 215 -13.90 1.34 14.81
N GLN A 216 -14.34 1.65 16.03
CA GLN A 216 -15.76 1.65 16.43
C GLN A 216 -16.45 3.02 16.26
N GLY A 217 -15.84 3.93 15.50
CA GLY A 217 -16.45 5.19 15.14
C GLY A 217 -17.67 4.99 14.24
N GLY A 218 -18.56 5.98 14.22
CA GLY A 218 -19.89 5.79 13.63
C GLY A 218 -20.21 6.62 12.40
N CYS A 219 -19.22 7.22 11.72
CA CYS A 219 -19.36 7.68 10.34
C CYS A 219 -19.37 6.50 9.35
N ARG A 220 -20.17 5.48 9.65
CA ARG A 220 -20.31 4.27 8.85
C ARG A 220 -21.48 4.47 7.88
N PRO A 221 -21.31 4.18 6.58
CA PRO A 221 -22.43 4.13 5.64
C PRO A 221 -23.52 3.19 6.18
N ARG A 222 -24.75 3.72 6.30
CA ARG A 222 -25.88 3.02 6.94
C ARG A 222 -26.68 2.13 5.99
N SER A 223 -26.50 2.32 4.68
CA SER A 223 -27.38 1.71 3.68
C SER A 223 -26.58 0.78 2.77
N MET A 224 -27.05 -0.46 2.65
CA MET A 224 -26.60 -1.32 1.56
C MET A 224 -27.14 -0.79 0.23
N PRO A 225 -26.34 -0.81 -0.85
CA PRO A 225 -26.79 -0.36 -2.14
C PRO A 225 -27.98 -1.20 -2.64
N ARG A 226 -29.03 -0.55 -3.15
CA ARG A 226 -30.21 -1.23 -3.71
C ARG A 226 -29.89 -2.07 -4.95
N HIS A 227 -28.91 -1.63 -5.75
CA HIS A 227 -28.49 -2.29 -6.99
C HIS A 227 -26.96 -2.50 -7.01
N PRO A 228 -26.42 -3.42 -6.20
CA PRO A 228 -24.97 -3.58 -6.03
C PRO A 228 -24.26 -3.92 -7.34
N LYS A 229 -24.88 -4.75 -8.20
CA LYS A 229 -24.31 -5.10 -9.52
C LYS A 229 -24.27 -3.92 -10.49
N ALA A 230 -25.30 -3.06 -10.50
CA ALA A 230 -25.33 -1.88 -11.36
C ALA A 230 -24.26 -0.85 -10.93
N ILE A 231 -24.13 -0.64 -9.61
CA ILE A 231 -23.08 0.23 -9.05
C ILE A 231 -21.70 -0.35 -9.35
N ALA A 232 -21.50 -1.66 -9.18
CA ALA A 232 -20.25 -2.32 -9.54
C ALA A 232 -19.94 -2.19 -11.03
N ALA A 233 -20.92 -2.33 -11.93
CA ALA A 233 -20.72 -2.11 -13.36
C ALA A 233 -20.31 -0.66 -13.67
N ALA A 234 -20.95 0.33 -13.04
CA ALA A 234 -20.57 1.73 -13.17
C ALA A 234 -19.15 2.01 -12.64
N MET A 235 -18.79 1.46 -11.48
CA MET A 235 -17.44 1.58 -10.90
C MET A 235 -16.38 0.87 -11.74
N LEU A 236 -16.72 -0.28 -12.34
CA LEU A 236 -15.85 -0.97 -13.30
C LEU A 236 -15.59 -0.09 -14.52
N GLY A 237 -16.64 0.49 -15.10
CA GLY A 237 -16.54 1.41 -16.24
C GLY A 237 -15.70 2.65 -15.92
N LEU A 238 -15.93 3.27 -14.75
CA LEU A 238 -15.16 4.42 -14.28
C LEU A 238 -13.68 4.07 -14.07
N SER A 239 -13.40 2.92 -13.46
CA SER A 239 -12.02 2.45 -13.24
C SER A 239 -11.31 2.15 -14.55
N ALA A 240 -12.01 1.51 -15.49
CA ALA A 240 -11.48 1.22 -16.81
C ALA A 240 -11.21 2.50 -17.61
N ALA A 241 -12.14 3.46 -17.59
CA ALA A 241 -11.96 4.78 -18.21
C ALA A 241 -10.81 5.55 -17.56
N GLY A 242 -10.65 5.47 -16.24
CA GLY A 242 -9.53 6.05 -15.51
C GLY A 242 -8.18 5.46 -15.94
N LEU A 243 -8.07 4.13 -15.99
CA LEU A 243 -6.85 3.44 -16.45
C LEU A 243 -6.51 3.76 -17.91
N LEU A 244 -7.51 3.82 -18.79
CA LEU A 244 -7.33 4.29 -20.16
C LEU A 244 -6.85 5.75 -20.19
N GLY A 245 -7.47 6.59 -19.36
CA GLY A 245 -7.14 8.01 -19.21
C GLY A 245 -5.72 8.26 -18.73
N LEU A 246 -5.10 7.34 -17.96
CA LEU A 246 -3.69 7.46 -17.56
C LEU A 246 -2.74 7.58 -18.77
N GLY A 247 -3.06 6.93 -19.89
CA GLY A 247 -2.28 7.03 -21.12
C GLY A 247 -2.54 8.31 -21.93
N LEU A 248 -3.71 8.94 -21.73
CA LEU A 248 -4.16 10.12 -22.47
C LEU A 248 -3.80 11.44 -21.75
N TRP A 249 -4.11 11.51 -20.46
CA TRP A 249 -3.96 12.70 -19.61
C TRP A 249 -3.31 12.33 -18.26
N PRO A 250 -2.04 11.87 -18.27
CA PRO A 250 -1.36 11.44 -17.06
C PRO A 250 -1.28 12.55 -16.01
N ASP A 251 -1.03 13.81 -16.41
CA ASP A 251 -0.86 14.93 -15.47
C ASP A 251 -2.12 15.25 -14.64
N VAL A 252 -3.30 14.86 -15.11
CA VAL A 252 -4.58 15.15 -14.43
C VAL A 252 -5.12 13.90 -13.74
N LEU A 253 -4.98 12.74 -14.37
CA LEU A 253 -5.58 11.49 -13.90
C LEU A 253 -4.64 10.64 -13.04
N TYR A 254 -3.41 11.12 -12.78
CA TYR A 254 -2.43 10.43 -11.94
C TYR A 254 -2.98 9.90 -10.61
N PRO A 255 -3.92 10.55 -9.87
CA PRO A 255 -4.38 10.02 -8.58
C PRO A 255 -5.16 8.71 -8.72
N LEU A 256 -5.77 8.47 -9.90
CA LEU A 256 -6.57 7.27 -10.15
C LEU A 256 -5.73 5.99 -10.12
N VAL A 257 -4.41 6.10 -10.30
CA VAL A 257 -3.45 5.00 -10.17
C VAL A 257 -3.63 4.22 -8.86
N TRP A 258 -3.97 4.91 -7.77
CA TRP A 258 -4.09 4.36 -6.42
C TRP A 258 -5.43 3.66 -6.16
N VAL A 259 -6.50 4.10 -6.82
CA VAL A 259 -7.88 3.70 -6.48
C VAL A 259 -8.49 2.77 -7.54
N ALA A 260 -8.17 2.98 -8.83
CA ALA A 260 -8.73 2.21 -9.93
C ALA A 260 -8.50 0.69 -9.81
N PRO A 261 -7.32 0.18 -9.41
CA PRO A 261 -7.10 -1.27 -9.28
C PRO A 261 -8.02 -1.93 -8.25
N LEU A 262 -8.21 -1.27 -7.11
CA LEU A 262 -9.09 -1.75 -6.04
C LEU A 262 -10.55 -1.76 -6.48
N LEU A 263 -11.01 -0.67 -7.11
CA LEU A 263 -12.37 -0.60 -7.64
C LEU A 263 -12.61 -1.63 -8.75
N LEU A 264 -11.63 -1.87 -9.61
CA LEU A 264 -11.67 -2.88 -10.67
C LEU A 264 -11.90 -4.28 -10.09
N ILE A 265 -11.07 -4.72 -9.12
CA ILE A 265 -11.18 -6.07 -8.54
C ILE A 265 -12.47 -6.24 -7.72
N VAL A 266 -12.85 -5.25 -6.92
CA VAL A 266 -14.10 -5.30 -6.12
C VAL A 266 -15.32 -5.36 -7.03
N SER A 267 -15.33 -4.56 -8.10
CA SER A 267 -16.44 -4.55 -9.06
C SER A 267 -16.59 -5.88 -9.78
N LEU A 268 -15.48 -6.49 -10.23
CA LEU A 268 -15.48 -7.81 -10.85
C LEU A 268 -15.96 -8.91 -9.90
N GLN A 269 -15.64 -8.82 -8.60
CA GLN A 269 -16.14 -9.74 -7.58
C GLN A 269 -17.67 -9.62 -7.42
N VAL A 270 -18.18 -8.39 -7.27
CA VAL A 270 -19.63 -8.13 -7.08
C VAL A 270 -20.44 -8.57 -8.31
N ILE A 271 -19.97 -8.24 -9.52
CA ILE A 271 -20.67 -8.62 -10.77
C ILE A 271 -20.76 -10.15 -10.90
N ALA A 272 -19.68 -10.85 -10.56
CA ALA A 272 -19.64 -12.31 -10.58
C ALA A 272 -20.35 -12.99 -9.39
N GLY A 273 -20.91 -12.21 -8.46
CA GLY A 273 -21.57 -12.76 -7.26
C GLY A 273 -20.60 -13.43 -6.28
N GLN A 274 -19.31 -13.06 -6.30
CA GLN A 274 -18.32 -13.57 -5.35
C GLN A 274 -18.25 -12.70 -4.11
N PRO A 275 -17.93 -13.30 -2.94
CA PRO A 275 -17.83 -12.55 -1.71
C PRO A 275 -16.64 -11.59 -1.75
N THR A 276 -16.94 -10.31 -1.55
CA THR A 276 -15.95 -9.22 -1.52
C THR A 276 -15.03 -9.32 -0.31
N LEU A 277 -13.93 -8.57 -0.32
CA LEU A 277 -13.05 -8.43 0.86
C LEU A 277 -13.81 -7.98 2.12
N LEU A 278 -14.85 -7.15 1.93
CA LEU A 278 -15.69 -6.65 3.02
C LEU A 278 -16.61 -7.73 3.57
N GLU A 279 -17.22 -8.54 2.71
CA GLU A 279 -18.06 -9.66 3.15
C GLU A 279 -17.23 -10.73 3.89
N ARG A 280 -15.97 -10.91 3.50
CA ARG A 280 -15.04 -11.83 4.18
C ARG A 280 -14.44 -11.27 5.47
N ALA A 281 -14.58 -9.97 5.73
CA ALA A 281 -13.98 -9.29 6.89
C ALA A 281 -14.65 -9.62 8.23
N GLY A 282 -15.75 -10.39 8.22
CA GLY A 282 -16.47 -10.83 9.40
C GLY A 282 -17.58 -9.85 9.81
N PRO A 283 -17.99 -9.83 11.09
CA PRO A 283 -19.21 -9.15 11.54
C PRO A 283 -19.15 -7.61 11.48
N ASP A 284 -17.95 -7.02 11.42
CA ASP A 284 -17.77 -5.56 11.32
C ASP A 284 -16.74 -5.18 10.23
N PRO A 285 -17.16 -5.16 8.95
CA PRO A 285 -16.28 -4.80 7.83
C PRO A 285 -15.74 -3.37 7.93
N TRP A 286 -16.51 -2.44 8.50
CA TRP A 286 -16.11 -1.04 8.64
C TRP A 286 -14.97 -0.87 9.63
N ARG A 287 -14.97 -1.65 10.72
CA ARG A 287 -13.82 -1.69 11.62
C ARG A 287 -12.58 -2.23 10.90
N VAL A 288 -12.72 -3.28 10.09
CA VAL A 288 -11.58 -3.82 9.33
C VAL A 288 -11.04 -2.78 8.33
N ILE A 289 -11.91 -2.05 7.62
CA ILE A 289 -11.51 -0.95 6.75
C ILE A 289 -10.74 0.12 7.54
N ALA A 290 -11.32 0.63 8.64
CA ALA A 290 -10.73 1.70 9.43
C ALA A 290 -9.34 1.33 9.97
N LEU A 291 -9.18 0.10 10.49
CA LEU A 291 -7.89 -0.40 10.96
C LEU A 291 -6.89 -0.62 9.81
N SER A 292 -7.36 -1.01 8.62
CA SER A 292 -6.49 -1.15 7.44
C SER A 292 -5.97 0.21 6.97
N MET A 293 -6.85 1.22 6.93
CA MET A 293 -6.48 2.59 6.58
C MET A 293 -5.48 3.17 7.59
N LEU A 294 -5.71 2.97 8.88
CA LEU A 294 -4.78 3.43 9.92
C LEU A 294 -3.44 2.70 9.84
N ALA A 295 -3.44 1.39 9.59
CA ALA A 295 -2.22 0.62 9.38
C ALA A 295 -1.44 1.11 8.15
N ALA A 296 -2.13 1.38 7.05
CA ALA A 296 -1.54 1.93 5.84
C ALA A 296 -0.97 3.34 6.06
N LEU A 297 -1.66 4.20 6.81
CA LEU A 297 -1.18 5.54 7.18
C LEU A 297 0.09 5.47 8.05
N MET A 298 0.10 4.60 9.05
CA MET A 298 1.29 4.37 9.89
C MET A 298 2.47 3.85 9.08
N CYS A 299 2.23 2.87 8.21
CA CYS A 299 3.28 2.34 7.34
C CYS A 299 3.75 3.39 6.34
N GLY A 300 2.85 4.20 5.76
CA GLY A 300 3.20 5.30 4.85
C GLY A 300 4.06 6.36 5.53
N PHE A 301 3.75 6.72 6.79
CA PHE A 301 4.60 7.61 7.57
C PHE A 301 6.01 7.05 7.78
N LEU A 302 6.12 5.76 8.16
CA LEU A 302 7.43 5.10 8.34
C LEU A 302 8.18 4.94 7.01
N TRP A 303 7.45 4.71 5.92
CA TRP A 303 7.96 4.63 4.55
C TRP A 303 8.65 5.92 4.16
N GLU A 304 7.99 7.07 4.34
CA GLU A 304 8.60 8.39 4.10
C GLU A 304 9.74 8.71 5.06
N LEU A 305 9.59 8.39 6.35
CA LEU A 305 10.63 8.61 7.36
C LEU A 305 11.93 7.90 6.96
N TRP A 306 11.88 6.59 6.70
CA TRP A 306 13.08 5.83 6.37
C TRP A 306 13.64 6.18 4.98
N ASN A 307 12.79 6.56 4.03
CA ASN A 307 13.21 7.02 2.71
C ASN A 307 14.03 8.32 2.76
N TYR A 308 13.62 9.27 3.60
CA TYR A 308 14.14 10.65 3.61
C TYR A 308 15.67 10.74 3.53
N HIS A 309 16.36 9.96 4.36
CA HIS A 309 17.82 9.96 4.45
C HIS A 309 18.51 8.69 3.90
N SER A 310 17.76 7.77 3.29
CA SER A 310 18.33 6.59 2.63
C SER A 310 19.19 6.98 1.42
N GLN A 311 20.18 6.14 1.08
CA GLN A 311 21.02 6.35 -0.11
C GLN A 311 20.23 6.04 -1.38
N ALA A 312 19.76 4.80 -1.51
CA ALA A 312 18.76 4.42 -2.49
C ALA A 312 17.40 4.89 -1.96
N LYS A 313 16.79 5.84 -2.66
CA LYS A 313 15.51 6.44 -2.24
C LYS A 313 14.67 6.83 -3.46
N TRP A 314 13.37 6.96 -3.28
CA TRP A 314 12.52 7.58 -4.29
C TRP A 314 12.29 9.06 -3.97
N VAL A 315 12.10 9.84 -5.02
CA VAL A 315 11.65 11.23 -4.95
C VAL A 315 10.38 11.37 -5.77
N TYR A 316 9.45 12.17 -5.27
CA TYR A 316 8.19 12.44 -5.95
C TYR A 316 8.36 13.52 -7.02
N GLY A 317 7.77 13.29 -8.17
CA GLY A 317 7.51 14.29 -9.20
C GLY A 317 6.02 14.28 -9.48
N ILE A 318 5.29 15.26 -8.98
CA ILE A 318 3.83 15.38 -9.14
C ILE A 318 3.56 16.72 -9.82
N PRO A 319 2.67 16.78 -10.83
CA PRO A 319 2.23 18.02 -11.48
C PRO A 319 1.63 19.07 -10.53
#